data_AF-A0A3B0SPE1-F1
#
_entry.id   AF-A0A3B0SPE1-F1
#
_cell.length_a   1.000
_cell.length_b   1.000
_cell.length_c   1.000
_cell.angle_alpha   90.00
_cell.angle_beta   90.00
_cell.angle_gamma   90.00
#
_symmetry.space_group_name_H-M   'P 1'
#
loop_
_entity.id
_entity.type
_entity.pdbx_description
1 polymer ?
#
loop_
_entity_poly.entity_id
_entity_poly.type
_entity_poly.pdbx_seq_one_letter_code
_entity_poly.pdbx_strand_id
1 'polypeptide(L)' 'ADHYGAVSVLAKDATTADMLSTALYVMTPDRVADVWSKYPALEKALFVTPTGIITEYPKA' A
#
# COMPACT_ATOMS: atom_id res chain seq x y z
N ALA A 1 10.22 4.13 -11.33
CA ALA A 1 9.02 3.40 -11.76
C ALA A 1 7.86 4.25 -11.31
N ASP A 2 7.08 4.76 -12.26
CA ASP A 2 6.10 5.82 -11.97
C ASP A 2 4.75 5.25 -11.53
N HIS A 3 4.68 3.91 -11.41
CA HIS A 3 3.53 3.14 -10.93
C HIS A 3 3.99 1.77 -10.39
N TYR A 4 3.14 1.15 -9.57
CA TYR A 4 3.32 -0.22 -9.11
C TYR A 4 2.73 -1.23 -10.11
N GLY A 5 3.31 -2.42 -10.19
CA GLY A 5 2.75 -3.56 -10.91
C GLY A 5 1.68 -4.30 -10.10
N ALA A 6 1.80 -4.30 -8.77
CA ALA A 6 0.77 -4.80 -7.87
C ALA A 6 0.90 -4.17 -6.47
N VAL A 7 -0.23 -4.11 -5.75
CA VAL A 7 -0.29 -3.74 -4.34
C VAL A 7 -1.14 -4.76 -3.59
N SER A 8 -0.67 -5.21 -2.43
CA SER A 8 -1.43 -6.05 -1.50
C SER A 8 -1.54 -5.36 -0.16
N VAL A 9 -2.73 -5.35 0.43
CA VAL A 9 -3.02 -4.63 1.68
C VAL A 9 -3.53 -5.60 2.73
N LEU A 10 -2.95 -5.50 3.92
CA LEU A 10 -3.43 -6.14 5.15
C LEU A 10 -4.04 -5.07 6.04
N ALA A 11 -5.31 -5.26 6.40
CA ALA A 11 -6.04 -4.42 7.32
C ALA A 11 -6.96 -5.27 8.21
N LYS A 12 -7.43 -4.69 9.30
CA LYS A 12 -8.34 -5.34 10.26
C LYS A 12 -9.70 -5.71 9.66
N ASP A 13 -10.09 -5.06 8.58
CA ASP A 13 -11.33 -5.31 7.87
C ASP A 13 -11.14 -5.27 6.34
N ALA A 14 -11.94 -6.05 5.63
CA ALA A 14 -11.83 -6.23 4.19
C ALA A 14 -12.18 -4.97 3.40
N THR A 15 -13.10 -4.14 3.91
CA THR A 15 -13.50 -2.88 3.25
C THR A 15 -12.34 -1.88 3.23
N THR A 16 -11.63 -1.74 4.35
CA THR A 16 -10.42 -0.91 4.44
C THR A 16 -9.32 -1.46 3.53
N ALA A 17 -9.11 -2.78 3.51
CA ALA A 17 -8.11 -3.40 2.64
C ALA A 17 -8.40 -3.14 1.15
N ASP A 18 -9.65 -3.32 0.72
CA ASP A 18 -10.07 -3.15 -0.67
C ASP A 18 -9.93 -1.69 -1.13
N MET A 19 -10.50 -0.76 -0.36
CA MET A 19 -10.40 0.68 -0.62
C MET A 19 -8.93 1.13 -0.74
N LEU A 20 -8.09 0.73 0.22
CA LEU A 20 -6.70 1.18 0.27
C LEU A 20 -5.83 0.48 -0.77
N SER A 21 -6.16 -0.74 -1.19
CA SER A 21 -5.42 -1.41 -2.27
C SER A 21 -5.49 -0.60 -3.58
N THR A 22 -6.66 -0.03 -3.88
CA THR A 22 -6.86 0.85 -5.04
C THR A 22 -6.12 2.18 -4.85
N ALA A 23 -6.28 2.82 -3.69
CA ALA A 23 -5.66 4.12 -3.42
C ALA A 23 -4.13 4.04 -3.48
N LEU A 24 -3.53 3.02 -2.84
CA LEU A 24 -2.09 2.81 -2.79
C LEU A 24 -1.48 2.37 -4.13
N TYR A 25 -2.27 1.75 -5.02
CA TYR A 25 -1.83 1.40 -6.38
C TYR A 25 -1.63 2.64 -7.27
N VAL A 26 -2.53 3.63 -7.15
CA VAL A 26 -2.52 4.86 -7.97
C VAL A 26 -1.59 5.93 -7.41
N MET A 27 -1.38 5.94 -6.10
CA MET A 27 -0.65 6.99 -5.41
C MET A 27 0.87 6.90 -5.61
N THR A 28 1.53 8.06 -5.58
CA THR A 28 2.99 8.15 -5.60
C THR A 28 3.61 7.61 -4.29
N PRO A 29 4.76 6.92 -4.35
CA PRO A 29 5.37 6.26 -3.18
C PRO A 29 5.65 7.17 -1.98
N ASP A 30 5.94 8.46 -2.23
CA ASP A 30 6.26 9.47 -1.22
C ASP A 30 5.07 9.80 -0.30
N ARG A 31 3.84 9.52 -0.74
CA ARG A 31 2.62 9.82 0.02
C ARG A 31 2.12 8.68 0.90
N VAL A 32 2.77 7.51 0.86
CA VAL A 32 2.36 6.32 1.63
C VAL A 32 2.33 6.60 3.14
N ALA A 33 3.30 7.36 3.66
CA ALA A 33 3.37 7.70 5.08
C ALA A 33 2.19 8.60 5.53
N ASP A 34 1.75 9.54 4.68
CA ASP A 34 0.64 10.45 4.99
C ASP A 34 -0.70 9.72 5.09
N VAL A 35 -0.89 8.67 4.29
CA VAL A 35 -2.06 7.80 4.35
C VAL A 35 -2.02 6.99 5.64
N TRP A 36 -0.86 6.46 6.01
CA TRP A 36 -0.74 5.54 7.14
C TRP A 36 -1.28 6.08 8.47
N SER A 37 -1.01 7.35 8.77
CA SER A 37 -1.47 7.99 10.01
C SER A 37 -3.00 8.18 10.08
N LYS A 38 -3.70 8.09 8.94
CA LYS A 38 -5.16 8.33 8.84
C LYS A 38 -5.99 7.05 8.95
N TYR A 39 -5.37 5.89 8.76
CA TYR A 39 -6.07 4.59 8.72
C TYR A 39 -5.51 3.63 9.77
N PRO A 40 -5.94 3.71 11.04
CA PRO A 40 -5.44 2.85 12.12
C PRO A 40 -5.83 1.37 11.99
N ALA A 41 -6.71 1.04 11.05
CA ALA A 41 -7.04 -0.34 10.68
C ALA A 41 -6.06 -0.93 9.66
N LEU A 42 -5.22 -0.11 9.01
CA LEU A 42 -4.19 -0.55 8.09
C LEU A 42 -2.98 -1.09 8.85
N GLU A 43 -2.56 -2.30 8.53
CA GLU A 43 -1.50 -2.99 9.26
C GLU A 43 -0.23 -3.15 8.42
N LYS A 44 -0.39 -3.52 7.14
CA LYS A 44 0.74 -3.72 6.22
C LYS A 44 0.33 -3.49 4.77
N ALA A 45 1.27 -3.06 3.94
CA ALA A 45 1.12 -3.03 2.49
C ALA A 45 2.40 -3.57 1.84
N LEU A 46 2.22 -4.36 0.79
CA LEU A 46 3.30 -4.81 -0.09
C LEU A 46 3.14 -4.11 -1.43
N PHE A 47 4.23 -3.56 -1.93
CA PHE A 47 4.30 -2.87 -3.20
C PHE A 47 5.25 -3.62 -4.12
N VAL A 48 4.75 -4.04 -5.28
CA VAL A 48 5.52 -4.77 -6.27
C VAL A 48 5.73 -3.85 -7.47
N THR A 49 6.97 -3.58 -7.83
CA THR A 49 7.30 -2.84 -9.06
C THR A 49 7.01 -3.71 -10.29
N PRO A 50 6.91 -3.12 -11.50
CA PRO A 50 6.73 -3.89 -12.73
C PRO A 50 7.85 -4.93 -13.00
N THR A 51 9.03 -4.74 -12.42
CA THR A 51 10.16 -5.69 -12.52
C THR A 51 10.14 -6.77 -11.42
N GLY A 52 9.12 -6.79 -10.57
CA GLY A 52 8.96 -7.79 -9.50
C GLY A 52 9.69 -7.46 -8.20
N ILE A 53 10.34 -6.30 -8.09
CA ILE A 53 10.93 -5.86 -6.80
C ILE A 53 9.81 -5.59 -5.81
N ILE A 54 9.89 -6.21 -4.63
CA ILE A 54 8.92 -6.07 -3.55
C ILE A 54 9.48 -5.12 -2.48
N THR A 55 8.66 -4.17 -2.06
CA THR A 55 8.90 -3.31 -0.89
C THR A 55 7.67 -3.35 0.02
N GLU A 56 7.85 -3.01 1.30
CA GLU A 56 6.77 -3.06 2.29
C GLU A 56 6.70 -1.82 3.17
N TYR A 57 5.52 -1.57 3.70
CA TYR A 57 5.27 -0.52 4.68
C TYR A 57 4.30 -1.02 5.78
N PRO A 58 4.55 -0.73 7.08
CA PRO A 58 5.82 -0.20 7.59
C PRO A 58 6.97 -1.19 7.33
N LYS A 59 8.20 -0.68 7.20
CA LYS A 59 9.39 -1.54 7.03
C LYS A 59 9.64 -2.32 8.33
N ALA A 60 9.85 -3.63 8.20
CA ALA A 60 10.38 -4.46 9.29
C ALA A 60 11.79 -4.02 9.70
#